data_AF-A0A6J7ECC7-F1
#
_entry.id   AF-A0A6J7ECC7-F1
#
_cell.length_a   1.000
_cell.length_b   1.000
_cell.length_c   1.000
_cell.angle_alpha   90.00
_cell.angle_beta   90.00
_cell.angle_gamma   90.00
#
_symmetry.space_group_name_H-M   'P 1'
#
loop_
_entity.id
_entity.type
_entity.pdbx_description
1 polymer ?
#
loop_
_entity_poly.entity_id
_entity_poly.type
_entity_poly.pdbx_seq_one_letter_code
_entity_poly.pdbx_strand_id
1 'polypeptide(L)'
;MAAQNIYFPEKGSPGFDAETFPDLQQYGGMQMTTGKQAQMYADHYIAEHLNKIAGGKTYSEVSTLSRANPTDAALAGQVQTLFRGESLRGTLLTAFAFWQLGQIAKLSSYAALLAGGLMLFMTILGYRHLRRTPEEATI
;
A
#
# COMPACT_ATOMS: atom_id res chain seq x y z
N MET A 1 5.54 4.87 6.02
CA MET A 1 4.22 5.54 6.04
C MET A 1 4.19 6.69 7.04
N ALA A 2 4.77 6.56 8.25
CA ALA A 2 4.95 7.69 9.18
C ALA A 2 5.85 8.85 8.67
N ALA A 3 6.68 8.62 7.63
CA ALA A 3 7.68 9.59 7.18
C ALA A 3 7.13 10.73 6.29
N GLN A 4 5.89 10.66 5.80
CA GLN A 4 5.35 11.63 4.84
C GLN A 4 4.20 12.49 5.37
N ASN A 5 3.82 12.36 6.65
CA ASN A 5 2.77 13.18 7.27
C ASN A 5 1.52 13.33 6.39
N ILE A 6 1.08 12.23 5.78
CA ILE A 6 -0.11 12.22 4.93
C ILE A 6 -1.31 11.98 5.84
N TYR A 7 -2.23 12.94 5.84
CA TYR A 7 -3.47 12.88 6.61
C TYR A 7 -4.64 12.74 5.65
N PHE A 8 -5.67 12.05 6.13
CA PHE A 8 -6.98 12.17 5.51
C PHE A 8 -7.51 13.60 5.72
N PRO A 9 -8.25 14.16 4.75
CA PRO A 9 -8.94 15.42 4.93
C PRO A 9 -9.82 15.40 6.18
N GLU A 10 -10.04 16.56 6.79
CA GLU A 10 -10.96 16.64 7.93
C GLU A 10 -12.38 16.32 7.50
N LYS A 11 -13.16 15.66 8.37
CA LYS A 11 -14.55 15.29 8.07
C LYS A 11 -15.37 16.53 7.71
N GLY A 12 -16.09 16.47 6.60
CA GLY A 12 -16.91 17.60 6.13
C GLY A 12 -16.11 18.75 5.52
N SER A 13 -14.80 18.60 5.31
CA SER A 13 -14.03 19.57 4.54
C SER A 13 -14.47 19.60 3.06
N PRO A 14 -14.27 20.71 2.33
CA PRO A 14 -14.63 20.79 0.92
C PRO A 14 -13.93 19.69 0.10
N GLY A 15 -14.72 18.88 -0.62
CA GLY A 15 -14.22 17.71 -1.33
C GLY A 15 -14.13 16.43 -0.50
N PHE A 16 -14.58 16.42 0.75
CA PHE A 16 -14.61 15.24 1.61
C PHE A 16 -15.92 15.12 2.41
N ASP A 17 -17.04 15.10 1.69
CA ASP A 17 -18.37 14.94 2.25
C ASP A 17 -18.74 13.46 2.53
N ALA A 18 -19.64 13.25 3.49
CA ALA A 18 -20.05 11.92 3.92
C ALA A 18 -20.93 11.19 2.90
N GLU A 19 -21.59 11.92 2.01
CA GLU A 19 -22.46 11.35 0.98
C GLU A 19 -21.65 10.70 -0.14
N THR A 20 -20.60 11.38 -0.60
CA THR A 20 -19.67 10.89 -1.62
C THR A 20 -18.67 9.89 -1.04
N PHE A 21 -18.20 10.10 0.20
CA PHE A 21 -17.11 9.31 0.80
C PHE A 21 -17.49 8.62 2.13
N PRO A 22 -18.60 7.86 2.20
CA PRO A 22 -19.09 7.29 3.46
C PRO A 22 -18.05 6.40 4.14
N ASP A 23 -17.35 5.56 3.37
CA ASP A 23 -16.36 4.61 3.87
C ASP A 23 -15.08 5.27 4.40
N LEU A 24 -14.79 6.50 3.97
CA LEU A 24 -13.60 7.24 4.36
C LEU A 24 -13.84 8.15 5.55
N GLN A 25 -15.09 8.48 5.87
CA GLN A 25 -15.42 9.36 7.00
C GLN A 25 -14.86 8.85 8.32
N GLN A 26 -14.72 7.54 8.50
CA GLN A 26 -14.07 6.98 9.69
C GLN A 26 -12.61 7.43 9.84
N TYR A 27 -11.93 7.75 8.73
CA TYR A 27 -10.51 8.14 8.68
C TYR A 27 -10.27 9.65 8.70
N GLY A 28 -11.30 10.48 8.61
CA GLY A 28 -11.12 11.94 8.47
C GLY A 28 -10.27 12.56 9.59
N GLY A 29 -9.29 13.37 9.20
CA GLY A 29 -8.31 14.00 10.08
C GLY A 29 -7.25 13.07 10.67
N MET A 30 -7.34 11.76 10.45
CA MET A 30 -6.33 10.82 10.94
C MET A 30 -5.12 10.73 10.02
N GLN A 31 -3.96 10.45 10.62
CA GLN A 31 -2.77 10.15 9.87
C GLN A 31 -2.90 8.78 9.18
N MET A 32 -2.45 8.69 7.93
CA MET A 32 -2.39 7.44 7.18
C MET A 32 -1.17 6.63 7.62
N THR A 33 -1.40 5.59 8.41
CA THR A 33 -0.33 4.76 9.01
C THR A 33 -0.22 3.37 8.39
N THR A 34 -1.25 2.91 7.67
CA THR A 34 -1.32 1.55 7.11
C THR A 34 -1.46 1.52 5.60
N GLY A 35 -1.00 0.42 4.97
CA GLY A 35 -1.18 0.22 3.52
C GLY A 35 -2.65 0.11 3.14
N LYS A 36 -3.51 -0.46 4.01
CA LYS A 36 -4.95 -0.55 3.74
C LYS A 36 -5.62 0.82 3.66
N GLN A 37 -5.25 1.74 4.56
CA GLN A 37 -5.69 3.13 4.47
C GLN A 37 -5.22 3.80 3.16
N ALA A 38 -3.98 3.54 2.74
CA ALA A 38 -3.46 4.06 1.47
C ALA A 38 -4.23 3.55 0.24
N GLN A 39 -4.60 2.26 0.24
CA GLN A 39 -5.49 1.70 -0.77
C GLN A 39 -6.85 2.40 -0.76
N MET A 40 -7.49 2.52 0.40
CA MET A 40 -8.81 3.14 0.51
C MET A 40 -8.80 4.59 0.01
N TYR A 41 -7.77 5.36 0.38
CA TYR A 41 -7.61 6.72 -0.11
C TYR A 41 -7.38 6.79 -1.62
N ALA A 42 -6.54 5.91 -2.17
CA ALA A 42 -6.29 5.83 -3.61
C ALA A 42 -7.56 5.48 -4.41
N ASP A 43 -8.30 4.47 -3.98
CA ASP A 43 -9.42 3.91 -4.75
C ASP A 43 -10.74 4.65 -4.53
N HIS A 44 -10.98 5.22 -3.34
CA HIS A 44 -12.25 5.87 -3.04
C HIS A 44 -12.15 7.41 -3.00
N TYR A 45 -11.01 7.99 -2.64
CA TYR A 45 -10.87 9.46 -2.60
C TYR A 45 -10.29 10.02 -3.90
N ILE A 46 -9.08 9.58 -4.26
CA ILE A 46 -8.37 10.13 -5.42
C ILE A 46 -9.10 9.76 -6.71
N ALA A 47 -9.46 8.48 -6.89
CA ALA A 47 -10.13 8.03 -8.10
C ALA A 47 -11.42 8.82 -8.40
N GLU A 48 -12.23 9.07 -7.37
CA GLU A 48 -13.49 9.82 -7.50
C GLU A 48 -13.25 11.28 -7.91
N HIS A 49 -12.26 11.95 -7.30
CA HIS A 49 -11.89 13.31 -7.69
C HIS A 49 -11.37 13.38 -9.13
N LEU A 50 -10.54 12.41 -9.54
CA LEU A 50 -10.03 12.38 -10.92
C LEU A 50 -11.15 12.12 -11.92
N ASN A 51 -12.09 11.24 -11.58
CA ASN A 51 -13.26 10.96 -12.40
C ASN A 51 -14.11 12.24 -12.58
N LYS A 52 -14.37 12.98 -11.49
CA LYS A 52 -15.07 14.28 -11.55
C LYS A 52 -14.33 15.31 -12.39
N ILE A 53 -12.99 15.39 -12.28
CA ILE A 53 -12.17 16.33 -13.07
C ILE A 53 -12.19 15.99 -14.56
N ALA A 54 -12.13 14.71 -14.90
CA ALA A 54 -12.12 14.26 -16.29
C ALA A 54 -13.52 14.14 -16.92
N GLY A 55 -14.59 14.31 -16.14
CA GLY A 55 -15.96 14.06 -16.58
C GLY A 55 -16.14 12.61 -17.05
N GLY A 56 -15.59 11.63 -16.33
CA GLY A 56 -15.64 10.21 -16.71
C GLY A 56 -14.63 9.76 -17.76
N LYS A 57 -13.80 10.66 -18.29
CA LYS A 57 -12.75 10.31 -19.26
C LYS A 57 -11.47 9.83 -18.58
N THR A 58 -10.69 9.05 -19.29
CA THR A 58 -9.34 8.67 -18.88
C THR A 58 -8.34 9.77 -19.18
N TYR A 59 -7.18 9.74 -18.52
CA TYR A 59 -6.04 10.61 -18.84
C TYR A 59 -5.71 10.61 -20.34
N SER A 60 -5.72 9.44 -21.00
CA SER A 60 -5.38 9.30 -22.42
C SER A 60 -6.36 10.07 -23.32
N GLU A 61 -7.65 9.99 -23.00
CA GLU A 61 -8.71 10.68 -23.75
C GLU A 61 -8.62 12.20 -23.56
N VAL A 62 -8.47 12.66 -22.31
CA VAL A 62 -8.32 14.11 -22.02
C VAL A 62 -7.03 14.66 -22.65
N SER A 63 -5.95 13.88 -22.63
CA SER A 63 -4.69 14.24 -23.30
C SER A 63 -4.85 14.36 -24.82
N THR A 64 -5.63 13.47 -25.43
CA THR A 64 -5.93 13.52 -26.87
C THR A 64 -6.76 14.76 -27.22
N LEU A 65 -7.77 15.08 -26.40
CA LEU A 65 -8.58 16.29 -26.56
C LEU A 65 -7.75 17.56 -26.38
N SER A 66 -6.84 17.59 -25.41
CA SER A 66 -5.93 18.72 -25.17
C SER A 66 -4.97 18.93 -26.35
N ARG A 67 -4.43 17.85 -26.94
CA ARG A 67 -3.57 17.96 -28.13
C ARG A 67 -4.33 18.46 -29.36
N ALA A 68 -5.60 18.10 -29.49
CA ALA A 68 -6.47 18.60 -30.56
C ALA A 68 -6.87 20.08 -30.36
N ASN A 69 -6.84 20.58 -29.12
CA ASN A 69 -7.21 21.96 -28.75
C ASN A 69 -6.05 22.64 -28.00
N PRO A 70 -4.93 22.97 -28.66
CA PRO A 70 -3.70 23.40 -27.99
C PRO A 70 -3.79 24.76 -27.29
N THR A 71 -4.81 25.56 -27.58
CA THR A 71 -5.06 26.85 -26.93
C THR A 71 -6.00 26.76 -25.73
N ASP A 72 -6.57 25.58 -25.46
CA ASP A 72 -7.44 25.35 -24.31
C ASP A 72 -6.61 25.09 -23.04
N ALA A 73 -6.40 26.17 -22.28
CA ALA A 73 -5.67 26.13 -21.01
C ALA A 73 -6.36 25.25 -19.95
N ALA A 74 -7.69 25.09 -20.00
CA ALA A 74 -8.42 24.27 -19.05
C ALA A 74 -8.15 22.78 -19.30
N LEU A 75 -8.20 22.34 -20.57
CA LEU A 75 -7.83 20.97 -20.94
C LEU A 75 -6.37 20.66 -20.58
N ALA A 76 -5.44 21.59 -20.84
CA ALA A 76 -4.03 21.42 -20.45
C ALA A 76 -3.88 21.25 -18.92
N GLY A 77 -4.60 22.04 -18.12
CA GLY A 77 -4.63 21.92 -16.66
C GLY A 77 -5.23 20.60 -16.17
N GLN A 78 -6.30 20.12 -16.81
CA GLN A 78 -6.90 18.82 -16.49
C GLN A 78 -5.93 17.67 -16.74
N VAL A 79 -5.24 17.65 -17.89
CA VAL A 79 -4.22 16.64 -18.21
C VAL A 79 -3.15 16.59 -17.10
N GLN A 80 -2.65 17.75 -16.69
CA GLN A 80 -1.64 17.82 -15.63
C GLN A 80 -2.16 17.30 -14.29
N THR A 81 -3.41 17.63 -13.94
CA THR A 81 -4.04 17.20 -12.70
C THR A 81 -4.30 15.69 -12.69
N LEU A 82 -4.80 15.15 -13.81
CA LEU A 82 -5.03 13.73 -13.99
C LEU A 82 -3.73 12.93 -13.91
N PHE A 83 -2.68 13.41 -14.57
CA PHE A 83 -1.36 12.78 -14.50
C PHE A 83 -0.82 12.71 -13.07
N ARG A 84 -0.85 13.85 -12.35
CA ARG A 84 -0.37 13.91 -10.96
C ARG A 84 -1.21 13.02 -10.05
N GLY A 85 -2.53 13.04 -10.23
CA GLY A 85 -3.47 12.22 -9.47
C GLY A 85 -3.23 10.73 -9.66
N GLU A 86 -3.19 10.25 -10.91
CA GLU A 86 -2.94 8.83 -11.19
C GLU A 86 -1.54 8.39 -10.76
N SER A 87 -0.54 9.27 -10.87
CA SER A 87 0.81 9.00 -10.34
C SER A 87 0.80 8.84 -8.82
N LEU A 88 0.15 9.76 -8.10
CA LEU A 88 -0.02 9.66 -6.65
C LEU A 88 -0.76 8.37 -6.28
N ARG A 89 -1.84 8.05 -7.00
CA ARG A 89 -2.64 6.84 -6.81
C ARG A 89 -1.81 5.57 -7.01
N GLY A 90 -1.00 5.52 -8.06
CA GLY A 90 -0.08 4.43 -8.33
C GLY A 90 0.97 4.26 -7.23
N THR A 91 1.56 5.35 -6.72
CA THR A 91 2.51 5.26 -5.60
C THR A 91 1.87 4.74 -4.31
N LEU A 92 0.63 5.14 -4.01
CA LEU A 92 -0.11 4.65 -2.84
C LEU A 92 -0.47 3.16 -2.96
N LEU A 93 -0.92 2.72 -4.13
CA LEU A 93 -1.20 1.31 -4.40
C LEU A 93 0.06 0.45 -4.37
N THR A 94 1.18 0.99 -4.83
CA THR A 94 2.50 0.35 -4.69
C THR A 94 2.87 0.20 -3.21
N ALA A 95 2.68 1.25 -2.41
CA ALA A 95 2.91 1.18 -0.97
C ALA A 95 2.01 0.15 -0.27
N PHE A 96 0.75 0.01 -0.71
CA PHE A 96 -0.15 -1.06 -0.27
C PHE A 96 0.37 -2.45 -0.65
N ALA A 97 0.83 -2.65 -1.89
CA ALA A 97 1.40 -3.93 -2.31
C ALA A 97 2.62 -4.34 -1.47
N PHE A 98 3.54 -3.42 -1.21
CA PHE A 98 4.68 -3.67 -0.32
C PHE A 98 4.26 -3.94 1.12
N TRP A 99 3.25 -3.22 1.62
CA TRP A 99 2.69 -3.49 2.95
C TRP A 99 2.11 -4.91 3.04
N GLN A 100 1.38 -5.36 2.01
CA GLN A 100 0.83 -6.71 1.94
C GLN A 100 1.92 -7.78 1.90
N LEU A 101 2.96 -7.57 1.08
CA LEU A 101 4.14 -8.44 1.05
C LEU A 101 4.83 -8.48 2.41
N GLY A 102 4.94 -7.34 3.11
CA GLY A 102 5.49 -7.27 4.46
C GLY A 102 4.69 -8.09 5.48
N GLN A 103 3.36 -8.13 5.37
CA GLN A 103 2.53 -8.98 6.23
C GLN A 103 2.78 -10.47 6.00
N ILE A 104 2.93 -10.89 4.75
CA ILE A 104 3.26 -12.27 4.39
C ILE A 104 4.67 -12.62 4.89
N ALA A 105 5.65 -11.75 4.62
CA ALA A 105 7.03 -11.94 5.06
C ALA A 105 7.14 -12.09 6.59
N LYS A 106 6.36 -11.31 7.35
CA LYS A 106 6.29 -11.42 8.81
C LYS A 106 5.82 -12.81 9.25
N LEU A 107 4.77 -13.36 8.63
CA LEU A 107 4.29 -14.71 8.94
C LEU A 107 5.34 -15.76 8.58
N SER A 108 5.94 -15.65 7.39
CA SER A 108 7.01 -16.55 6.94
C SER A 108 8.22 -16.50 7.86
N SER A 109 8.56 -15.32 8.39
CA SER A 109 9.64 -15.13 9.36
C SER A 109 9.40 -15.93 10.63
N TYR A 110 8.18 -15.92 11.19
CA TYR A 110 7.86 -16.75 12.35
C TYR A 110 8.00 -18.25 12.06
N ALA A 111 7.53 -18.71 10.90
CA ALA A 111 7.71 -20.11 10.50
C ALA A 111 9.19 -20.49 10.38
N ALA A 112 10.00 -19.63 9.77
CA ALA A 112 11.45 -19.85 9.64
C ALA A 112 12.15 -19.85 11.01
N LEU A 113 11.78 -18.96 11.93
CA LEU A 113 12.33 -18.93 13.28
C LEU A 113 11.96 -20.18 14.10
N LEU A 114 10.73 -20.68 13.97
CA LEU A 114 10.31 -21.92 14.62
C LEU A 114 11.07 -23.13 14.07
N ALA A 115 11.20 -23.24 12.75
CA ALA A 115 11.97 -24.29 12.11
C ALA A 115 13.46 -24.23 12.51
N GLY A 116 14.04 -23.02 12.51
CA GLY A 116 15.41 -22.80 12.96
C GLY A 116 15.61 -23.17 14.43
N GLY A 117 14.68 -22.80 15.31
CA GLY A 117 14.69 -23.17 16.72
C GLY A 117 14.62 -24.69 16.94
N LEU A 118 13.77 -25.38 16.18
CA LEU A 118 13.68 -26.85 16.21
C LEU A 118 14.99 -27.51 15.74
N MET A 119 15.57 -27.02 14.65
CA MET A 119 16.85 -27.53 14.14
C MET A 119 17.99 -27.31 15.13
N LEU A 120 18.03 -26.14 15.78
CA LEU A 120 18.99 -25.84 16.84
C LEU A 120 18.83 -26.81 18.01
N PHE A 121 17.58 -27.05 18.43
CA PHE A 121 17.28 -28.00 19.50
C PHE A 121 17.73 -29.42 19.17
N MET A 122 17.43 -29.92 17.96
CA MET A 122 17.89 -31.24 17.51
C MET A 122 19.42 -31.32 17.41
N THR A 123 20.08 -30.26 16.96
CA THR A 123 21.55 -30.20 16.89
C THR A 123 22.18 -30.33 18.28
N ILE A 124 21.64 -29.63 19.28
CA ILE A 124 22.11 -29.73 20.67
C ILE A 124 21.90 -31.14 21.22
N LEU A 125 20.75 -31.75 20.95
CA LEU A 125 20.48 -33.13 21.36
C LEU A 125 21.41 -34.13 20.69
N GLY A 126 21.68 -33.98 19.39
CA GLY A 126 22.61 -34.81 18.65
C GLY A 126 24.03 -34.74 19.22
N TYR A 127 24.52 -33.53 19.50
CA TYR A 127 25.83 -33.34 20.13
C TYR A 127 25.91 -33.94 21.54
N ARG A 128 24.83 -33.83 22.32
CA ARG A 128 24.73 -34.43 23.65
C ARG A 128 24.65 -35.96 23.60
N HIS A 129 24.01 -36.54 22.59
CA HIS A 129 23.97 -37.99 22.36
C HIS A 129 25.37 -38.53 22.05
N LEU A 130 26.08 -37.92 21.10
CA LEU A 130 27.47 -38.27 20.74
C LEU A 130 28.41 -38.30 21.95
N ARG A 131 28.29 -37.33 22.87
CA ARG A 131 29.12 -37.27 24.08
C ARG A 131 28.82 -38.35 25.13
N ARG A 132 27.71 -39.07 25.01
CA ARG A 132 27.26 -40.06 26.01
C ARG A 132 27.31 -41.49 25.53
N THR A 133 27.57 -41.72 24.24
CA THR A 133 27.70 -43.05 23.67
C THR A 133 29.19 -43.47 23.72
N PRO A 134 29.56 -44.55 24.42
CA PRO A 134 30.93 -45.06 24.44
C PRO A 134 31.35 -45.66 23.09
N GLU A 135 32.63 -45.57 22.72
CA GLU A 135 33.17 -45.96 21.39
C GLU A 135 32.93 -47.45 21.05
N GLU A 136 32.74 -48.30 22.05
CA GLU A 136 32.45 -49.74 21.88
C GLU A 136 31.02 -50.06 21.40
N ALA A 137 30.12 -49.06 21.34
CA ALA A 137 28.74 -49.22 20.86
C ALA A 137 28.50 -48.65 19.44
N THR A 138 29.52 -48.03 18.83
CA THR A 138 29.49 -47.59 17.43
C THR A 138 30.14 -48.65 16.54
N ILE A 139 29.33 -49.31 15.71
CA ILE A 139 29.76 -50.35 14.74
C ILE A 139 30.47 -49.72 13.55
#